data_AF-A0A2J4P8B6-F1
#
_entry.id   AF-A0A2J4P8B6-F1
#
_cell.length_a   1.000
_cell.length_b   1.000
_cell.length_c   1.000
_cell.angle_alpha   90.00
_cell.angle_beta   90.00
_cell.angle_gamma   90.00
#
_symmetry.space_group_name_H-M   'P 1'
#
loop_
_entity.id
_entity.type
_entity.pdbx_description
1 polymer ?
#
loop_
_entity_poly.entity_id
_entity_poly.type
_entity_poly.pdbx_seq_one_letter_code
_entity_poly.pdbx_strand_id
1 'polypeptide(L)'
;TGTLIPPFMSHAVAIIEGLLALEQGVKSITVGYGQVGSLTQDIAAIKSLRELSHEYFGNYGFDDYELSTVFHQWMGGFPEDESKAFAIISWGAAVAGMSGATKVITKSPHEAFGIPTAAANAQGLRASRQMLNMVSDQKFPPCAAVEQEVELIKSEVRAVLKKVFELGNGDIARGTVLAFEAGVLDVPFAPASCNAGKILPVRDNAGAIRVLEAGAVPLPKDILALH
;
A
#
# COMPACT_ATOMS: atom_id res chain seq x y z
N THR A 1 4.50 -8.45 3.16
CA THR A 1 5.88 -8.96 2.91
C THR A 1 6.89 -7.87 2.60
N GLY A 2 6.51 -6.63 2.29
CA GLY A 2 7.46 -5.54 2.01
C GLY A 2 8.21 -5.66 0.68
N THR A 3 7.88 -6.68 -0.12
CA THR A 3 8.61 -7.04 -1.34
C THR A 3 7.68 -7.01 -2.52
N LEU A 4 7.79 -5.93 -3.30
CA LEU A 4 7.11 -5.74 -4.58
C LEU A 4 5.59 -5.99 -4.58
N ILE A 5 4.87 -5.61 -3.52
CA ILE A 5 3.41 -5.80 -3.47
C ILE A 5 2.75 -4.75 -4.40
N PRO A 6 1.98 -5.15 -5.43
CA PRO A 6 1.21 -4.20 -6.24
C PRO A 6 0.24 -3.40 -5.35
N PRO A 7 0.07 -2.08 -5.57
CA PRO A 7 -0.76 -1.25 -4.70
C PRO A 7 -2.18 -1.82 -4.48
N PHE A 8 -2.83 -2.32 -5.53
CA PHE A 8 -4.19 -2.83 -5.40
C PHE A 8 -4.32 -4.02 -4.44
N MET A 9 -3.32 -4.91 -4.38
CA MET A 9 -3.35 -6.07 -3.48
C MET A 9 -3.15 -5.61 -2.04
N SER A 10 -2.25 -4.64 -1.81
CA SER A 10 -2.09 -4.00 -0.49
C SER A 10 -3.38 -3.35 -0.02
N HIS A 11 -4.06 -2.63 -0.92
CA HIS A 11 -5.29 -1.91 -0.60
C HIS A 11 -6.46 -2.84 -0.33
N ALA A 12 -6.62 -3.91 -1.12
CA ALA A 12 -7.67 -4.90 -0.90
C ALA A 12 -7.57 -5.49 0.51
N VAL A 13 -6.37 -5.86 0.95
CA VAL A 13 -6.12 -6.36 2.32
C VAL A 13 -6.46 -5.30 3.36
N ALA A 14 -5.95 -4.07 3.21
CA ALA A 14 -6.19 -2.99 4.18
C ALA A 14 -7.68 -2.62 4.31
N ILE A 15 -8.45 -2.65 3.21
CA ILE A 15 -9.89 -2.36 3.21
C ILE A 15 -10.66 -3.51 3.88
N ILE A 16 -10.32 -4.77 3.59
CA ILE A 16 -10.91 -5.93 4.25
C ILE A 16 -10.69 -5.84 5.76
N GLU A 17 -9.46 -5.62 6.20
CA GLU A 17 -9.12 -5.49 7.63
C GLU A 17 -9.88 -4.32 8.28
N GLY A 18 -10.01 -3.19 7.56
CA GLY A 18 -10.77 -2.04 8.01
C GLY A 18 -12.26 -2.35 8.19
N LEU A 19 -12.91 -2.99 7.22
CA LEU A 19 -14.32 -3.41 7.31
C LEU A 19 -14.54 -4.37 8.49
N LEU A 20 -13.66 -5.35 8.65
CA LEU A 20 -13.73 -6.30 9.77
C LEU A 20 -13.57 -5.60 11.12
N ALA A 21 -12.69 -4.60 11.21
CA ALA A 21 -12.50 -3.83 12.44
C ALA A 21 -13.72 -2.96 12.75
N LEU A 22 -14.28 -2.27 11.76
CA LEU A 22 -15.47 -1.42 11.93
C LEU A 22 -16.70 -2.23 12.36
N GLU A 23 -16.88 -3.43 11.80
CA GLU A 23 -17.96 -4.35 12.19
C GLU A 23 -17.89 -4.70 13.69
N GLN A 24 -16.68 -4.74 14.27
CA GLN A 24 -16.46 -5.00 15.70
C GLN A 24 -16.50 -3.73 16.57
N GLY A 25 -16.89 -2.59 16.00
CA GLY A 25 -17.05 -1.33 16.72
C GLY A 25 -15.78 -0.49 16.87
N VAL A 26 -14.72 -0.77 16.09
CA VAL A 26 -13.58 0.14 16.00
C VAL A 26 -14.03 1.48 15.41
N LYS A 27 -13.50 2.59 15.93
CA LYS A 27 -13.90 3.96 15.54
C LYS A 27 -12.77 4.82 15.01
N SER A 28 -11.53 4.35 15.05
CA SER A 28 -10.38 5.06 14.51
C SER A 28 -9.45 4.08 13.82
N ILE A 29 -9.24 4.27 12.51
CA ILE A 29 -8.50 3.35 11.67
C ILE A 29 -7.41 4.11 10.92
N THR A 30 -6.21 3.54 10.89
CA THR A 30 -5.14 3.99 10.00
C THR A 30 -4.87 2.89 8.97
N VAL A 31 -5.27 3.12 7.72
CA VAL A 31 -4.93 2.20 6.62
C VAL A 31 -3.52 2.48 6.10
N GLY A 32 -2.77 1.42 5.82
CA GLY A 32 -1.35 1.49 5.54
C GLY A 32 -0.96 1.13 4.11
N TYR A 33 0.07 1.80 3.62
CA TYR A 33 0.71 1.51 2.34
C TYR A 33 2.23 1.54 2.47
N GLY A 34 2.91 0.59 1.83
CA GLY A 34 4.37 0.51 1.79
C GLY A 34 4.93 1.08 0.50
N GLN A 35 5.92 1.97 0.61
CA GLN A 35 6.59 2.59 -0.53
C GLN A 35 7.06 1.56 -1.55
N VAL A 36 6.75 1.82 -2.82
CA VAL A 36 7.24 1.01 -3.95
C VAL A 36 8.35 1.72 -4.71
N GLY A 37 8.46 3.05 -4.62
CA GLY A 37 9.59 3.84 -5.10
C GLY A 37 9.30 4.72 -6.31
N SER A 38 8.28 4.39 -7.11
CA SER A 38 7.80 5.26 -8.19
C SER A 38 6.94 6.37 -7.60
N LEU A 39 7.36 7.64 -7.81
CA LEU A 39 6.67 8.81 -7.27
C LEU A 39 5.19 8.83 -7.65
N THR A 40 4.89 8.71 -8.95
CA THR A 40 3.51 8.74 -9.47
C THR A 40 2.66 7.67 -8.80
N GLN A 41 3.17 6.43 -8.72
CA GLN A 41 2.43 5.31 -8.14
C GLN A 41 2.27 5.43 -6.63
N ASP A 42 3.29 5.86 -5.89
CA ASP A 42 3.21 6.04 -4.45
C ASP A 42 2.22 7.16 -4.04
N ILE A 43 2.19 8.27 -4.78
CA ILE A 43 1.20 9.32 -4.59
C ILE A 43 -0.21 8.79 -4.91
N ALA A 44 -0.37 8.11 -6.05
CA ALA A 44 -1.64 7.52 -6.47
C ALA A 44 -2.14 6.47 -5.47
N ALA A 45 -1.26 5.67 -4.90
CA ALA A 45 -1.59 4.64 -3.94
C ALA A 45 -2.18 5.21 -2.64
N ILE A 46 -1.59 6.28 -2.07
CA ILE A 46 -2.15 6.90 -0.86
C ILE A 46 -3.51 7.56 -1.14
N LYS A 47 -3.66 8.25 -2.28
CA LYS A 47 -4.93 8.87 -2.69
C LYS A 47 -6.03 7.82 -2.86
N SER A 48 -5.78 6.82 -3.69
CA SER A 48 -6.73 5.73 -3.95
C SER A 48 -7.07 4.95 -2.69
N LEU A 49 -6.11 4.64 -1.81
CA LEU A 49 -6.36 3.92 -0.57
C LEU A 49 -7.35 4.67 0.32
N ARG A 50 -7.17 5.99 0.49
CA ARG A 50 -8.08 6.82 1.29
C ARG A 50 -9.48 6.84 0.69
N GLU A 51 -9.57 7.11 -0.62
CA GLU A 51 -10.85 7.21 -1.32
C GLU A 51 -11.62 5.89 -1.31
N LEU A 52 -10.94 4.78 -1.61
CA LEU A 52 -11.53 3.44 -1.58
C LEU A 52 -11.94 3.03 -0.17
N SER A 53 -11.14 3.35 0.86
CA SER A 53 -11.52 3.05 2.24
C SER A 53 -12.82 3.76 2.61
N HIS A 54 -12.94 5.06 2.31
CA HIS A 54 -14.20 5.79 2.54
C HIS A 54 -15.37 5.21 1.72
N GLU A 55 -15.15 4.90 0.45
CA GLU A 55 -16.15 4.28 -0.43
C GLU A 55 -16.68 2.97 0.15
N TYR A 56 -15.80 2.03 0.50
CA TYR A 56 -16.21 0.71 0.98
C TYR A 56 -16.82 0.76 2.38
N PHE A 57 -16.27 1.58 3.29
CA PHE A 57 -16.80 1.69 4.65
C PHE A 57 -18.19 2.33 4.64
N GLY A 58 -18.38 3.42 3.87
CA GLY A 58 -19.70 4.06 3.73
C GLY A 58 -20.72 3.16 3.03
N ASN A 59 -20.33 2.43 1.98
CA ASN A 59 -21.21 1.46 1.32
C ASN A 59 -21.68 0.33 2.26
N TYR A 60 -20.96 0.08 3.35
CA TYR A 60 -21.32 -0.89 4.38
C TYR A 60 -22.06 -0.28 5.58
N GLY A 61 -22.46 1.00 5.49
CA GLY A 61 -23.23 1.70 6.52
C GLY A 61 -22.41 2.19 7.70
N PHE A 62 -21.08 2.21 7.59
CA PHE A 62 -20.23 2.86 8.58
C PHE A 62 -20.10 4.34 8.24
N ASP A 63 -20.69 5.21 9.07
CA ASP A 63 -20.62 6.67 8.89
C ASP A 63 -19.94 7.39 10.07
N ASP A 64 -19.73 6.68 11.18
CA ASP A 64 -19.14 7.19 12.41
C ASP A 64 -17.80 6.50 12.67
N TYR A 65 -16.76 6.97 11.98
CA TYR A 65 -15.36 6.58 12.17
C TYR A 65 -14.39 7.69 11.76
N GLU A 66 -13.20 7.66 12.35
CA GLU A 66 -12.06 8.48 11.94
C GLU A 66 -11.11 7.65 11.06
N LEU A 67 -10.78 8.16 9.87
CA LEU A 67 -9.82 7.52 8.97
C LEU A 67 -8.56 8.37 8.81
N SER A 68 -7.43 7.69 8.93
CA SER A 68 -6.10 8.22 8.65
C SER A 68 -5.32 7.28 7.74
N THR A 69 -4.20 7.75 7.22
CA THR A 69 -3.33 6.98 6.32
C THR A 69 -1.91 6.92 6.88
N VAL A 70 -1.24 5.77 6.74
CA VAL A 70 0.18 5.64 7.06
C VAL A 70 0.99 5.23 5.83
N PHE A 71 2.06 5.97 5.57
CA PHE A 71 3.05 5.64 4.56
C PHE A 71 4.26 5.01 5.24
N HIS A 72 4.59 3.78 4.86
CA HIS A 72 5.82 3.14 5.32
C HIS A 72 6.91 3.47 4.30
N GLN A 73 8.00 4.08 4.75
CA GLN A 73 9.22 4.17 3.93
C GLN A 73 9.65 2.77 3.49
N TRP A 74 10.43 2.71 2.41
CA TRP A 74 10.89 1.49 1.74
C TRP A 74 11.00 0.29 2.69
N MET A 75 10.25 -0.78 2.40
CA MET A 75 10.19 -1.97 3.26
C MET A 75 11.04 -3.13 2.73
N GLY A 76 11.69 -2.95 1.58
CA GLY A 76 12.61 -3.93 1.00
C GLY A 76 14.02 -3.79 1.56
N GLY A 77 14.98 -4.45 0.91
CA GLY A 77 16.39 -4.41 1.30
C GLY A 77 16.98 -2.99 1.24
N PHE A 78 17.78 -2.65 2.25
CA PHE A 78 18.49 -1.38 2.35
C PHE A 78 19.96 -1.52 1.94
N PRO A 79 20.60 -0.44 1.47
CA PRO A 79 22.04 -0.39 1.29
C PRO A 79 22.74 -0.36 2.66
N GLU A 80 23.91 -1.02 2.73
CA GLU A 80 24.79 -0.99 3.91
C GLU A 80 25.44 0.40 4.13
N ASP A 81 25.62 1.16 3.06
CA ASP A 81 26.15 2.53 3.14
C ASP A 81 25.10 3.49 3.71
N GLU A 82 25.41 4.13 4.84
CA GLU A 82 24.46 4.99 5.54
C GLU A 82 24.02 6.20 4.70
N SER A 83 24.90 6.76 3.87
CA SER A 83 24.55 7.91 3.02
C SER A 83 23.48 7.51 1.99
N LYS A 84 23.61 6.32 1.39
CA LYS A 84 22.58 5.74 0.52
C LYS A 84 21.30 5.41 1.28
N ALA A 85 21.41 4.92 2.52
CA ALA A 85 20.25 4.65 3.37
C ALA A 85 19.48 5.95 3.68
N PHE A 86 20.18 7.04 4.00
CA PHE A 86 19.57 8.35 4.19
C PHE A 86 18.88 8.87 2.93
N ALA A 87 19.42 8.62 1.74
CA ALA A 87 18.74 8.99 0.50
C ALA A 87 17.36 8.31 0.37
N ILE A 88 17.26 7.01 0.73
CA ILE A 88 15.99 6.27 0.73
C ILE A 88 15.04 6.83 1.80
N ILE A 89 15.52 7.05 3.02
CA ILE A 89 14.74 7.60 4.14
C ILE A 89 14.17 8.97 3.77
N SER A 90 15.02 9.88 3.31
CA SER A 90 14.62 11.23 2.91
C SER A 90 13.67 11.20 1.72
N TRP A 91 13.91 10.37 0.70
CA TRP A 91 12.98 10.22 -0.41
C TRP A 91 11.60 9.75 0.05
N GLY A 92 11.53 8.69 0.86
CA GLY A 92 10.27 8.20 1.39
C GLY A 92 9.53 9.23 2.25
N ALA A 93 10.25 10.05 3.04
CA ALA A 93 9.66 11.15 3.80
C ALA A 93 9.09 12.25 2.89
N ALA A 94 9.80 12.61 1.80
CA ALA A 94 9.32 13.59 0.83
C ALA A 94 8.02 13.10 0.16
N VAL A 95 8.01 11.86 -0.34
CA VAL A 95 6.82 11.27 -0.99
C VAL A 95 5.64 11.19 -0.03
N ALA A 96 5.86 10.76 1.21
CA ALA A 96 4.80 10.69 2.24
C ALA A 96 4.18 12.07 2.54
N GLY A 97 5.01 13.11 2.64
CA GLY A 97 4.54 14.49 2.85
C GLY A 97 3.73 14.99 1.66
N MET A 98 4.26 14.82 0.44
CA MET A 98 3.60 15.27 -0.79
C MET A 98 2.31 14.50 -1.11
N SER A 99 2.21 13.22 -0.72
CA SER A 99 1.00 12.40 -0.88
C SER A 99 -0.13 12.80 0.06
N GLY A 100 0.18 13.59 1.09
CA GLY A 100 -0.73 13.94 2.17
C GLY A 100 -1.02 12.76 3.10
N ALA A 101 -0.07 11.83 3.29
CA ALA A 101 -0.21 10.78 4.30
C ALA A 101 -0.31 11.40 5.70
N THR A 102 -1.13 10.83 6.58
CA THR A 102 -1.33 11.34 7.95
C THR A 102 -0.14 11.02 8.84
N LYS A 103 0.49 9.87 8.62
CA LYS A 103 1.64 9.35 9.37
C LYS A 103 2.68 8.77 8.42
N VAL A 104 3.96 8.87 8.78
CA VAL A 104 5.05 8.13 8.13
C VAL A 104 5.73 7.21 9.13
N ILE A 105 6.02 5.97 8.74
CA ILE A 105 6.91 5.08 9.51
C ILE A 105 8.33 5.27 8.97
N THR A 106 9.21 5.77 9.84
CA THR A 106 10.59 6.08 9.50
C THR A 106 11.49 4.86 9.60
N LYS A 107 12.47 4.78 8.70
CA LYS A 107 13.55 3.79 8.71
C LYS A 107 14.82 4.38 9.31
N SER A 108 15.80 3.53 9.55
CA SER A 108 17.09 3.90 10.13
C SER A 108 18.22 3.62 9.13
N PRO A 109 19.37 4.29 9.25
CA PRO A 109 20.55 3.96 8.44
C PRO A 109 21.10 2.55 8.72
N HIS A 110 20.69 1.90 9.81
CA HIS A 110 21.12 0.55 10.19
C HIS A 110 20.23 -0.57 9.62
N GLU A 111 19.24 -0.26 8.78
CA GLU A 111 18.23 -1.22 8.31
C GLU A 111 18.83 -2.48 7.64
N ALA A 112 19.98 -2.36 6.97
CA ALA A 112 20.67 -3.49 6.33
C ALA A 112 21.33 -4.46 7.34
N PHE A 113 21.59 -4.03 8.58
CA PHE A 113 22.37 -4.79 9.55
C PHE A 113 21.51 -5.42 10.65
N GLY A 114 20.30 -4.90 10.91
CA GLY A 114 19.37 -5.43 11.91
C GLY A 114 18.67 -4.33 12.70
N ILE A 115 18.31 -4.64 13.96
CA ILE A 115 17.62 -3.70 14.84
C ILE A 115 18.52 -2.47 15.09
N PRO A 116 18.05 -1.23 14.88
CA PRO A 116 18.87 -0.05 15.06
C PRO A 116 19.20 0.22 16.52
N THR A 117 20.35 0.87 16.74
CA THR A 117 20.60 1.54 18.03
C THR A 117 19.64 2.72 18.20
N ALA A 118 19.43 3.17 19.44
CA ALA A 118 18.62 4.36 19.70
C ALA A 118 19.14 5.61 18.95
N ALA A 119 20.46 5.76 18.83
CA ALA A 119 21.09 6.86 18.10
C ALA A 119 20.80 6.80 16.58
N ALA A 120 20.94 5.62 15.96
CA ALA A 120 20.64 5.43 14.54
C ALA A 120 19.15 5.68 14.24
N ASN A 121 18.27 5.17 15.10
CA ASN A 121 16.84 5.43 14.99
C ASN A 121 16.52 6.94 15.09
N ALA A 122 17.12 7.63 16.06
CA ALA A 122 16.98 9.09 16.21
C ALA A 122 17.51 9.87 15.01
N GLN A 123 18.54 9.40 14.31
CA GLN A 123 19.00 10.02 13.05
C GLN A 123 17.97 9.87 11.93
N GLY A 124 17.39 8.68 11.74
CA GLY A 124 16.32 8.44 10.76
C GLY A 124 15.09 9.31 11.00
N LEU A 125 14.67 9.45 12.27
CA LEU A 125 13.59 10.35 12.68
C LEU A 125 13.90 11.82 12.38
N ARG A 126 15.11 12.30 12.70
CA ARG A 126 15.52 13.68 12.43
C ARG A 126 15.58 13.98 10.93
N ALA A 127 16.15 13.07 10.14
CA ALA A 127 16.21 13.21 8.68
C ALA A 127 14.81 13.25 8.06
N SER A 128 13.93 12.34 8.47
CA SER A 128 12.54 12.29 8.00
C SER A 128 11.76 13.55 8.39
N ARG A 129 11.87 14.00 9.66
CA ARG A 129 11.22 15.22 10.13
C ARG A 129 11.70 16.45 9.38
N GLN A 130 13.01 16.58 9.15
CA GLN A 130 13.54 17.71 8.39
C GLN A 130 12.99 17.69 6.95
N MET A 131 12.94 16.54 6.29
CA MET A 131 12.38 16.46 4.95
C MET A 131 10.89 16.79 4.91
N LEU A 132 10.10 16.29 5.86
CA LEU A 132 8.68 16.65 5.99
C LEU A 132 8.48 18.15 6.16
N ASN A 133 9.30 18.83 6.96
CA ASN A 133 9.25 20.29 7.10
C ASN A 133 9.56 21.01 5.78
N MET A 134 10.44 20.45 4.94
CA MET A 134 10.76 21.04 3.64
C MET A 134 9.58 20.95 2.66
N VAL A 135 8.77 19.89 2.75
CA VAL A 135 7.65 19.63 1.81
C VAL A 135 6.26 19.87 2.40
N SER A 136 6.15 20.44 3.61
CA SER A 136 4.88 20.54 4.35
C SER A 136 3.77 21.26 3.57
N ASP A 137 4.14 22.28 2.81
CA ASP A 137 3.21 23.07 1.98
C ASP A 137 3.19 22.62 0.51
N GLN A 138 3.92 21.55 0.18
CA GLN A 138 4.13 21.06 -1.18
C GLN A 138 3.27 19.81 -1.45
N LYS A 139 1.95 19.94 -1.32
CA LYS A 139 1.04 18.88 -1.79
C LYS A 139 1.33 18.55 -3.25
N PHE A 140 1.33 17.27 -3.61
CA PHE A 140 1.62 16.87 -4.99
C PHE A 140 0.62 17.53 -5.94
N PRO A 141 1.09 18.26 -6.97
CA PRO A 141 0.22 19.05 -7.84
C PRO A 141 -0.72 18.16 -8.67
N PRO A 142 -1.84 18.70 -9.17
CA PRO A 142 -2.66 17.99 -10.15
C PRO A 142 -1.82 17.48 -11.32
N CYS A 143 -1.99 16.20 -11.66
CA CYS A 143 -1.17 15.52 -12.65
C CYS A 143 -1.95 14.38 -13.27
N ALA A 144 -2.16 14.43 -14.59
CA ALA A 144 -2.93 13.44 -15.33
C ALA A 144 -2.37 12.01 -15.16
N ALA A 145 -1.04 11.86 -15.08
CA ALA A 145 -0.43 10.55 -14.87
C ALA A 145 -0.75 9.96 -13.48
N VAL A 146 -0.83 10.80 -12.44
CA VAL A 146 -1.27 10.36 -11.11
C VAL A 146 -2.75 10.00 -11.13
N GLU A 147 -3.60 10.79 -11.80
CA GLU A 147 -5.03 10.51 -11.91
C GLU A 147 -5.30 9.18 -12.65
N GLN A 148 -4.60 8.93 -13.76
CA GLN A 148 -4.67 7.66 -14.48
C GLN A 148 -4.24 6.47 -13.60
N GLU A 149 -3.14 6.61 -12.86
CA GLU A 149 -2.68 5.57 -11.95
C GLU A 149 -3.64 5.36 -10.76
N VAL A 150 -4.28 6.41 -10.24
CA VAL A 150 -5.35 6.30 -9.22
C VAL A 150 -6.50 5.46 -9.75
N GLU A 151 -6.99 5.74 -10.96
CA GLU A 151 -8.12 5.02 -11.54
C GLU A 151 -7.76 3.57 -11.91
N LEU A 152 -6.52 3.31 -12.33
CA LEU A 152 -6.00 1.96 -12.49
C LEU A 152 -6.07 1.18 -11.17
N ILE A 153 -5.47 1.70 -10.10
CA ILE A 153 -5.45 1.06 -8.78
C ILE A 153 -6.88 0.81 -8.28
N LYS A 154 -7.78 1.79 -8.42
CA LYS A 154 -9.19 1.62 -8.02
C LYS A 154 -9.88 0.50 -8.79
N SER A 155 -9.65 0.41 -10.09
CA SER A 155 -10.28 -0.60 -10.93
C SER A 155 -9.81 -2.01 -10.55
N GLU A 156 -8.52 -2.17 -10.26
CA GLU A 156 -7.94 -3.41 -9.77
C GLU A 156 -8.48 -3.80 -8.39
N VAL A 157 -8.50 -2.87 -7.43
CA VAL A 157 -9.04 -3.12 -6.09
C VAL A 157 -10.50 -3.56 -6.16
N ARG A 158 -11.32 -2.85 -6.96
CA ARG A 158 -12.74 -3.19 -7.15
C ARG A 158 -12.92 -4.58 -7.76
N ALA A 159 -12.08 -4.97 -8.72
CA ALA A 159 -12.14 -6.30 -9.30
C ALA A 159 -11.85 -7.41 -8.27
N VAL A 160 -10.82 -7.21 -7.45
CA VAL A 160 -10.47 -8.14 -6.36
C VAL A 160 -11.58 -8.19 -5.31
N LEU A 161 -11.97 -7.05 -4.73
CA LEU A 161 -12.96 -7.01 -3.65
C LEU A 161 -14.34 -7.49 -4.11
N LYS A 162 -14.77 -7.19 -5.34
CA LYS A 162 -15.98 -7.78 -5.92
C LYS A 162 -15.94 -9.30 -5.84
N LYS A 163 -14.82 -9.91 -6.23
CA LYS A 163 -14.70 -11.37 -6.20
C LYS A 163 -14.67 -11.94 -4.78
N VAL A 164 -14.02 -11.23 -3.85
CA VAL A 164 -14.02 -11.59 -2.42
C VAL A 164 -15.45 -11.61 -1.87
N PHE A 165 -16.25 -10.57 -2.13
CA PHE A 165 -17.66 -10.51 -1.72
C PHE A 165 -18.51 -11.60 -2.39
N GLU A 166 -18.30 -11.88 -3.69
CA GLU A 166 -18.98 -12.97 -4.39
C GLU A 166 -18.72 -14.33 -3.73
N LEU A 167 -17.46 -14.64 -3.40
CA LEU A 167 -17.10 -15.91 -2.74
C LEU A 167 -17.74 -16.02 -1.35
N GLY A 168 -17.80 -14.91 -0.62
CA GLY A 168 -18.40 -14.82 0.70
C GLY A 168 -19.92 -14.80 0.73
N ASN A 169 -20.60 -14.71 -0.43
CA ASN A 169 -22.03 -14.39 -0.53
C ASN A 169 -22.40 -13.15 0.31
N GLY A 170 -21.57 -12.11 0.23
CA GLY A 170 -21.71 -10.87 0.99
C GLY A 170 -20.98 -10.86 2.34
N ASP A 171 -20.64 -12.01 2.93
CA ASP A 171 -19.83 -12.05 4.17
C ASP A 171 -18.35 -11.82 3.83
N ILE A 172 -17.80 -10.67 4.22
CA ILE A 172 -16.41 -10.30 3.91
C ILE A 172 -15.37 -11.17 4.63
N ALA A 173 -15.67 -11.65 5.84
CA ALA A 173 -14.76 -12.51 6.60
C ALA A 173 -14.64 -13.88 5.92
N ARG A 174 -15.79 -14.49 5.60
CA ARG A 174 -15.85 -15.74 4.86
C ARG A 174 -15.26 -15.59 3.45
N GLY A 175 -15.60 -14.50 2.77
CA GLY A 175 -15.09 -14.17 1.45
C GLY A 175 -13.57 -14.10 1.43
N THR A 176 -12.95 -13.53 2.47
CA THR A 176 -11.49 -13.44 2.60
C THR A 176 -10.83 -14.81 2.69
N VAL A 177 -11.36 -15.72 3.52
CA VAL A 177 -10.83 -17.10 3.64
C VAL A 177 -10.89 -17.82 2.29
N LEU A 178 -12.05 -17.80 1.65
CA LEU A 178 -12.26 -18.44 0.35
C LEU A 178 -11.43 -17.78 -0.77
N ALA A 179 -11.17 -16.48 -0.68
CA ALA A 179 -10.36 -15.77 -1.64
C ALA A 179 -8.88 -16.16 -1.58
N PHE A 180 -8.33 -16.41 -0.39
CA PHE A 180 -6.98 -16.99 -0.27
C PHE A 180 -6.93 -18.42 -0.79
N GLU A 181 -7.91 -19.27 -0.42
CA GLU A 181 -8.01 -20.65 -0.93
C GLU A 181 -8.09 -20.72 -2.46
N ALA A 182 -8.79 -19.76 -3.09
CA ALA A 182 -8.93 -19.66 -4.54
C ALA A 182 -7.80 -18.90 -5.24
N GLY A 183 -6.86 -18.28 -4.51
CA GLY A 183 -5.81 -17.42 -5.07
C GLY A 183 -6.29 -16.08 -5.64
N VAL A 184 -7.49 -15.63 -5.27
CA VAL A 184 -8.03 -14.30 -5.58
C VAL A 184 -7.30 -13.22 -4.78
N LEU A 185 -7.02 -13.52 -3.50
CA LEU A 185 -6.06 -12.80 -2.68
C LEU A 185 -4.75 -13.60 -2.71
N ASP A 186 -3.70 -12.98 -3.21
CA ASP A 186 -2.38 -13.60 -3.30
C ASP A 186 -1.32 -12.52 -3.02
N VAL A 187 -0.56 -12.70 -1.94
CA VAL A 187 0.42 -11.72 -1.46
C VAL A 187 1.81 -12.17 -1.91
N PRO A 188 2.52 -11.37 -2.72
CA PRO A 188 3.85 -11.75 -3.22
C PRO A 188 4.81 -12.14 -2.09
N PHE A 189 5.44 -13.30 -2.24
CA PHE A 189 6.44 -13.85 -1.32
C PHE A 189 5.95 -14.09 0.12
N ALA A 190 4.63 -14.22 0.32
CA ALA A 190 4.10 -14.54 1.65
C ALA A 190 4.44 -15.99 2.02
N PRO A 191 4.97 -16.25 3.23
CA PRO A 191 5.36 -17.60 3.64
C PRO A 191 4.17 -18.46 4.12
N ALA A 192 2.98 -17.88 4.22
CA ALA A 192 1.80 -18.59 4.73
C ALA A 192 1.38 -19.70 3.77
N SER A 193 1.07 -20.88 4.31
CA SER A 193 0.67 -22.05 3.52
C SER A 193 -0.66 -21.87 2.77
N CYS A 194 -1.51 -20.97 3.25
CA CYS A 194 -2.77 -20.60 2.58
C CYS A 194 -2.58 -19.64 1.40
N ASN A 195 -1.40 -19.06 1.23
CA ASN A 195 -1.13 -18.15 0.12
C ASN A 195 -0.77 -18.94 -1.14
N ALA A 196 -1.48 -18.71 -2.25
CA ALA A 196 -1.29 -19.46 -3.49
C ALA A 196 0.12 -19.28 -4.09
N GLY A 197 0.71 -18.07 -3.97
CA GLY A 197 2.06 -17.76 -4.43
C GLY A 197 2.20 -17.86 -5.96
N LYS A 198 1.15 -17.47 -6.68
CA LYS A 198 1.05 -17.49 -8.15
C LYS A 198 1.07 -16.12 -8.78
N ILE A 199 0.72 -15.06 -8.05
CA ILE A 199 0.98 -13.69 -8.52
C ILE A 199 2.48 -13.42 -8.52
N LEU A 200 3.00 -12.94 -9.64
CA LEU A 200 4.39 -12.52 -9.81
C LEU A 200 4.43 -11.04 -10.16
N PRO A 201 4.86 -10.16 -9.23
CA PRO A 201 5.03 -8.75 -9.53
C PRO A 201 6.37 -8.47 -10.22
N VAL A 202 6.40 -7.41 -11.02
CA VAL A 202 7.62 -6.88 -11.66
C VAL A 202 7.59 -5.36 -11.64
N ARG A 203 8.70 -4.70 -11.97
CA ARG A 203 8.72 -3.26 -12.22
C ARG A 203 8.66 -2.96 -13.70
N ASP A 204 7.89 -1.96 -14.09
CA ASP A 204 7.92 -1.40 -15.45
C ASP A 204 9.13 -0.47 -15.65
N ASN A 205 9.24 0.11 -16.86
CA ASN A 205 10.34 1.00 -17.23
C ASN A 205 10.36 2.33 -16.45
N ALA A 206 9.27 2.70 -15.78
CA ALA A 206 9.19 3.86 -14.89
C ALA A 206 9.41 3.47 -13.41
N GLY A 207 9.68 2.20 -13.14
CA GLY A 207 9.89 1.67 -11.80
C GLY A 207 8.61 1.43 -11.00
N ALA A 208 7.42 1.60 -11.59
CA ALA A 208 6.17 1.25 -10.95
C ALA A 208 5.98 -0.27 -10.92
N ILE A 209 5.33 -0.77 -9.87
CA ILE A 209 5.04 -2.21 -9.74
C ILE A 209 3.84 -2.56 -10.62
N ARG A 210 4.01 -3.61 -11.41
CA ARG A 210 3.04 -4.22 -12.33
C ARG A 210 2.95 -5.73 -12.08
N VAL A 211 2.02 -6.37 -12.77
CA VAL A 211 1.75 -7.81 -12.67
C VAL A 211 2.33 -8.53 -13.88
N LEU A 212 3.38 -9.33 -13.69
CA LEU A 212 3.95 -10.18 -14.75
C LEU A 212 3.13 -11.46 -14.93
N GLU A 213 2.76 -12.11 -13.82
CA GLU A 213 1.86 -13.25 -13.82
C GLU A 213 0.75 -12.99 -12.80
N ALA A 214 -0.51 -13.11 -13.21
CA ALA A 214 -1.64 -12.78 -12.34
C ALA A 214 -2.12 -13.95 -11.49
N GLY A 215 -1.74 -15.20 -11.82
CA GLY A 215 -2.31 -16.38 -11.18
C GLY A 215 -3.85 -16.40 -11.30
N ALA A 216 -4.54 -16.50 -10.17
CA ALA A 216 -6.00 -16.47 -10.09
C ALA A 216 -6.57 -15.09 -9.68
N VAL A 217 -5.73 -14.06 -9.59
CA VAL A 217 -6.17 -12.71 -9.23
C VAL A 217 -7.09 -12.18 -10.35
N PRO A 218 -8.31 -11.73 -10.03
CA PRO A 218 -9.39 -11.52 -11.01
C PRO A 218 -9.30 -10.16 -11.72
N LEU A 219 -8.13 -9.82 -12.27
CA LEU A 219 -7.95 -8.56 -12.99
C LEU A 219 -8.67 -8.56 -14.35
N PRO A 220 -9.33 -7.45 -14.75
CA PRO A 220 -9.89 -7.29 -16.10
C PRO A 220 -8.85 -7.50 -17.20
N LYS A 221 -9.28 -8.02 -18.36
CA LYS A 221 -8.36 -8.38 -19.46
C LYS A 221 -7.60 -7.20 -20.04
N ASP A 222 -8.25 -6.05 -20.14
CA ASP A 222 -7.66 -4.79 -20.58
C ASP A 222 -6.63 -4.26 -19.58
N ILE A 223 -6.90 -4.40 -18.29
CA ILE A 223 -5.92 -4.07 -17.23
C ILE A 223 -4.74 -5.03 -17.27
N LEU A 224 -4.96 -6.33 -17.43
CA LEU A 224 -3.88 -7.32 -17.59
C LEU A 224 -3.03 -7.09 -18.84
N ALA A 225 -3.62 -6.59 -19.93
CA ALA A 225 -2.87 -6.25 -21.13
C ALA A 225 -2.04 -4.96 -21.00
N LEU A 226 -2.39 -4.11 -20.03
CA LEU A 226 -1.65 -2.89 -19.69
C LEU A 226 -0.41 -3.19 -18.83
N HIS A 227 -0.48 -4.22 -17.97
CA HIS A 227 0.66 -4.71 -17.18
C HIS A 227 1.71 -5.38 -18.04
#